data_AF-A0A8B5XDB7-F1
#
_entry.id   AF-A0A8B5XDB7-F1
#
_cell.length_a   1.000
_cell.length_b   1.000
_cell.length_c   1.000
_cell.angle_alpha   90.00
_cell.angle_beta   90.00
_cell.angle_gamma   90.00
#
_symmetry.space_group_name_H-M   'P 1'
#
loop_
_entity.id
_entity.type
_entity.pdbx_description
1 polymer ?
#
loop_
_entity_poly.entity_id
_entity_poly.type
_entity_poly.pdbx_seq_one_letter_code
_entity_poly.pdbx_strand_id
1 'polypeptide(L)'
;MTRDVRQENFSVVAREPSGSRSIRSLVRTNLRFERRSLSILRKFQRLSDDDLLERIIVSPALQELTAESTPPARCLTASTGLPDLLRRAATLTGLTAPETDLITIDNPPDSGLKQTPLFGYESSAHGLDLVDELEQTTVVALIVRPGENTLQLTGAVANGQDHARSALEDIIRDHIEQWMPEHRLWAGPIEQLDLAWTQHARDRWS
;
A
#
# COMPACT_ATOMS: atom_id res chain seq x y z
N MET A 1 13.78 -23.10 5.83
CA MET A 1 13.94 -22.00 4.85
C MET A 1 12.64 -21.22 4.82
N THR A 2 12.57 -20.10 5.54
CA THR A 2 11.52 -19.10 5.34
C THR A 2 11.65 -18.61 3.90
N ARG A 3 10.74 -19.04 3.04
CA ARG A 3 10.56 -18.45 1.71
C ARG A 3 10.33 -16.94 1.97
N ASP A 4 11.11 -16.09 1.30
CA ASP A 4 11.15 -14.66 1.59
C ASP A 4 9.73 -14.07 1.46
N VAL A 5 9.18 -13.49 2.54
CA VAL A 5 7.82 -12.92 2.60
C VAL A 5 7.56 -11.99 1.42
N ARG A 6 8.59 -11.22 1.02
CA ARG A 6 8.56 -10.34 -0.15
C ARG A 6 8.34 -11.11 -1.45
N GLN A 7 9.05 -12.22 -1.61
CA GLN A 7 8.98 -13.04 -2.81
C GLN A 7 7.58 -13.63 -3.00
N GLU A 8 6.92 -14.04 -1.93
CA GLU A 8 5.55 -14.56 -1.98
C GLU A 8 4.54 -13.44 -2.25
N ASN A 9 4.60 -12.32 -1.53
CA ASN A 9 3.70 -11.20 -1.75
C ASN A 9 3.85 -10.61 -3.17
N PHE A 10 5.09 -10.41 -3.63
CA PHE A 10 5.34 -9.90 -4.98
C PHE A 10 4.89 -10.85 -6.08
N SER A 11 4.93 -12.17 -5.84
CA SER A 11 4.41 -13.15 -6.82
C SER A 11 2.93 -12.93 -7.12
N VAL A 12 2.14 -12.61 -6.09
CA VAL A 12 0.70 -12.35 -6.21
C VAL A 12 0.45 -11.03 -6.92
N VAL A 13 1.10 -9.95 -6.48
CA VAL A 13 0.90 -8.61 -7.05
C VAL A 13 1.36 -8.53 -8.50
N ALA A 14 2.55 -9.05 -8.81
CA ALA A 14 3.12 -9.02 -10.16
C ALA A 14 2.53 -10.09 -11.08
N ARG A 15 1.68 -10.98 -10.55
CA ARG A 15 1.11 -12.11 -11.28
C ARG A 15 2.16 -13.02 -11.92
N GLU A 16 3.23 -13.30 -11.19
CA GLU A 16 4.36 -14.07 -11.67
C GLU A 16 4.82 -15.13 -10.66
N PRO A 17 5.24 -16.33 -11.10
CA PRO A 17 5.69 -17.37 -10.18
C PRO A 17 6.79 -16.88 -9.24
N SER A 18 6.71 -17.24 -7.96
CA SER A 18 7.65 -16.74 -6.95
C SER A 18 9.13 -17.00 -7.31
N GLY A 19 9.43 -18.10 -8.00
CA GLY A 19 10.79 -18.47 -8.43
C GLY A 19 11.31 -17.76 -9.69
N SER A 20 10.52 -16.89 -10.32
CA SER A 20 10.86 -16.28 -11.61
C SER A 20 12.07 -15.33 -11.51
N ARG A 21 12.62 -14.95 -12.67
CA ARG A 21 13.75 -14.01 -12.72
C ARG A 21 13.31 -12.58 -12.38
N SER A 22 12.13 -12.16 -12.83
CA SER A 22 11.52 -10.86 -12.55
C SER A 22 11.26 -10.68 -11.05
N ILE A 23 10.62 -11.64 -10.37
CA ILE A 23 10.37 -11.57 -8.93
C ILE A 23 11.69 -11.45 -8.15
N ARG A 24 12.70 -12.26 -8.49
CA ARG A 24 14.03 -12.13 -7.87
C ARG A 24 14.70 -10.79 -8.14
N SER A 25 14.50 -10.21 -9.32
CA SER A 25 14.99 -8.87 -9.65
C SER A 25 14.28 -7.81 -8.81
N LEU A 26 12.96 -7.91 -8.70
CA LEU A 26 12.12 -7.01 -7.93
C LEU A 26 12.46 -7.05 -6.44
N VAL A 27 12.61 -8.23 -5.84
CA VAL A 27 13.08 -8.39 -4.44
C VAL A 27 14.42 -7.70 -4.24
N ARG A 28 15.38 -7.84 -5.16
CA ARG A 28 16.67 -7.13 -5.06
C ARG A 28 16.51 -5.61 -5.14
N THR A 29 15.64 -5.11 -6.01
CA THR A 29 15.34 -3.68 -6.12
C THR A 29 14.71 -3.17 -4.82
N ASN A 30 13.73 -3.88 -4.28
CA ASN A 30 13.06 -3.54 -3.04
C ASN A 30 14.02 -3.55 -1.84
N LEU A 31 14.87 -4.57 -1.68
CA LEU A 31 15.89 -4.60 -0.63
C LEU A 31 16.90 -3.45 -0.76
N ARG A 32 17.22 -3.01 -1.98
CA ARG A 32 18.05 -1.80 -2.19
C ARG A 32 17.30 -0.53 -1.81
N PHE A 33 16.00 -0.46 -2.03
CA PHE A 33 15.17 0.64 -1.57
C PHE A 33 15.10 0.67 -0.04
N GLU A 34 14.76 -0.43 0.61
CA GLU A 34 14.70 -0.56 2.08
C GLU A 34 15.99 -0.11 2.77
N ARG A 35 17.17 -0.52 2.26
CA ARG A 35 18.46 -0.08 2.82
C ARG A 35 18.67 1.44 2.74
N ARG A 36 18.10 2.09 1.72
CA ARG A 36 18.21 3.53 1.50
C ARG A 36 17.08 4.31 2.16
N SER A 37 15.90 3.70 2.34
CA SER A 37 14.69 4.36 2.85
C SER A 37 14.94 5.00 4.21
N LEU A 38 15.70 4.36 5.10
CA LEU A 38 16.11 4.94 6.39
C LEU A 38 16.90 6.25 6.25
N SER A 39 17.80 6.34 5.27
CA SER A 39 18.56 7.56 5.01
C SER A 39 17.67 8.66 4.42
N ILE A 40 16.77 8.27 3.51
CA ILE A 40 15.81 9.17 2.87
C ILE A 40 14.84 9.72 3.92
N LEU A 41 14.30 8.85 4.77
CA LEU A 41 13.42 9.19 5.88
C LEU A 41 14.09 10.21 6.81
N ARG A 42 15.31 9.93 7.27
CA ARG A 42 16.07 10.87 8.14
C ARG A 42 16.32 12.22 7.47
N LYS A 43 16.58 12.23 6.16
CA LYS A 43 16.76 13.47 5.40
C LYS A 43 15.48 14.32 5.45
N PHE A 44 14.32 13.74 5.15
CA PHE A 44 13.06 14.48 5.13
C PHE A 44 12.53 14.82 6.54
N GLN A 45 12.73 13.95 7.52
CA GLN A 45 12.33 14.22 8.92
C GLN A 45 13.00 15.45 9.51
N ARG A 46 14.21 15.78 9.07
CA ARG A 46 14.99 16.94 9.55
C ARG A 46 14.60 18.27 8.91
N LEU A 47 13.82 18.25 7.83
CA LEU A 47 13.36 19.46 7.17
C LEU A 47 12.36 20.20 8.05
N SER A 48 12.35 21.54 7.94
CA SER A 48 11.24 22.34 8.44
C SER A 48 9.94 21.98 7.71
N ASP A 49 8.79 22.40 8.24
CA ASP A 49 7.51 22.12 7.59
C ASP A 49 7.41 22.81 6.22
N ASP A 50 7.88 24.05 6.10
CA ASP A 50 7.93 24.80 4.83
C ASP A 50 8.85 24.10 3.81
N ASP A 51 10.07 23.75 4.23
CA ASP A 51 11.02 23.03 3.35
C ASP A 51 10.47 21.66 2.93
N LEU A 52 9.78 20.95 3.83
CA LEU A 52 9.18 19.65 3.51
C LEU A 52 8.04 19.81 2.51
N LEU A 53 7.18 20.82 2.68
CA LEU A 53 6.07 21.12 1.79
C LEU A 53 6.56 21.41 0.37
N GLU A 54 7.65 22.16 0.20
CA GLU A 54 8.28 22.40 -1.12
C GLU A 54 8.79 21.12 -1.80
N ARG A 55 9.02 20.05 -1.04
CA ARG A 55 9.47 18.76 -1.57
C ARG A 55 8.34 17.76 -1.81
N ILE A 56 7.12 18.06 -1.38
CA ILE A 56 5.96 17.19 -1.56
C ILE A 56 5.21 17.60 -2.83
N ILE A 57 4.97 16.63 -3.69
CA ILE A 57 4.18 16.79 -4.90
C ILE A 57 2.91 15.97 -4.73
N VAL A 58 1.79 16.66 -4.61
CA VAL A 58 0.47 16.05 -4.47
C VAL A 58 -0.04 15.64 -5.86
N SER A 59 -0.48 14.39 -6.03
CA SER A 59 -1.06 13.94 -7.29
C SER A 59 -2.36 14.71 -7.60
N PRO A 60 -2.69 14.96 -8.89
CA PRO A 60 -3.89 15.72 -9.26
C PRO A 60 -5.17 15.22 -8.59
N ALA A 61 -5.37 13.90 -8.53
CA ALA A 61 -6.53 13.27 -7.88
C ALA A 61 -6.71 13.65 -6.40
N LEU A 62 -5.62 13.97 -5.69
CA LEU A 62 -5.68 14.40 -4.28
C LEU A 62 -5.73 15.92 -4.15
N GLN A 63 -5.23 16.68 -5.13
CA GLN A 63 -5.30 18.15 -5.11
C GLN A 63 -6.76 18.63 -5.14
N GLU A 64 -7.59 17.99 -5.97
CA GLU A 64 -9.03 18.31 -6.07
C GLU A 64 -9.74 18.15 -4.71
N LEU A 65 -9.33 17.18 -3.89
CA LEU A 65 -9.91 16.97 -2.55
C LEU A 65 -9.53 18.05 -1.55
N THR A 66 -8.27 18.46 -1.56
CA THR A 66 -7.75 19.48 -0.63
C THR A 66 -8.41 20.85 -0.84
N ALA A 67 -8.98 21.09 -2.02
CA ALA A 67 -9.59 22.37 -2.37
C ALA A 67 -11.07 22.47 -1.97
N GLU A 68 -11.80 21.34 -1.88
CA GLU A 68 -13.26 21.35 -1.86
C GLU A 68 -13.93 20.59 -0.71
N SER A 69 -13.15 19.88 0.14
CA SER A 69 -13.74 18.94 1.10
C SER A 69 -13.19 19.04 2.53
N THR A 70 -14.04 18.67 3.50
CA THR A 70 -13.61 18.40 4.88
C THR A 70 -12.61 17.24 4.86
N PRO A 71 -11.49 17.33 5.62
CA PRO A 71 -10.54 16.22 5.69
C PRO A 71 -11.21 14.90 6.10
N PRO A 72 -10.78 13.77 5.52
CA PRO A 72 -11.38 12.48 5.81
C PRO A 72 -11.10 12.07 7.26
N ALA A 73 -12.10 11.45 7.90
CA ALA A 73 -11.95 10.91 9.25
C ALA A 73 -10.97 9.72 9.29
N ARG A 74 -10.91 8.93 8.21
CA ARG A 74 -10.01 7.79 8.06
C ARG A 74 -9.41 7.74 6.67
N CYS A 75 -8.14 7.33 6.57
CA CYS A 75 -7.53 6.94 5.31
C CYS A 75 -6.94 5.54 5.40
N LEU A 76 -6.94 4.85 4.27
CA LEU A 76 -6.20 3.60 4.10
C LEU A 76 -4.86 3.87 3.42
N THR A 77 -3.85 3.11 3.81
CA THR A 77 -2.52 3.11 3.18
C THR A 77 -1.97 1.69 3.13
N ALA A 78 -0.93 1.48 2.33
CA ALA A 78 -0.04 0.33 2.44
C ALA A 78 1.35 0.79 2.90
N SER A 79 2.20 -0.13 3.34
CA SER A 79 3.59 0.13 3.76
C SER A 79 4.50 0.43 2.55
N THR A 80 4.16 1.48 1.80
CA THR A 80 4.82 1.91 0.56
C THR A 80 5.62 3.19 0.78
N GLY A 81 6.80 3.26 0.18
CA GLY A 81 7.63 4.46 0.20
C GLY A 81 8.11 4.81 1.61
N LEU A 82 7.56 5.87 2.20
CA LEU A 82 7.92 6.38 3.54
C LEU A 82 6.67 6.47 4.46
N PRO A 83 6.13 5.33 4.92
CA PRO A 83 4.90 5.32 5.73
C PRO A 83 5.01 6.16 7.02
N ASP A 84 6.17 6.17 7.67
CA ASP A 84 6.41 6.95 8.89
C ASP A 84 6.33 8.48 8.69
N LEU A 85 6.49 8.95 7.45
CA LEU A 85 6.40 10.37 7.10
C LEU A 85 5.04 10.74 6.50
N LEU A 86 4.23 9.75 6.11
CA LEU A 86 2.94 9.93 5.45
C LEU A 86 2.02 10.85 6.25
N ARG A 87 1.85 10.61 7.56
CA ARG A 87 0.99 11.42 8.42
C ARG A 87 1.38 12.89 8.38
N ARG A 88 2.66 13.20 8.59
CA ARG A 88 3.17 14.57 8.57
C ARG A 88 2.96 15.20 7.20
N ALA A 89 3.31 14.51 6.12
CA ALA A 89 3.15 15.00 4.76
C ALA A 89 1.67 15.29 4.43
N ALA A 90 0.77 14.36 4.75
CA ALA A 90 -0.65 14.50 4.50
C ALA A 90 -1.27 15.67 5.28
N THR A 91 -0.93 15.85 6.56
CA THR A 91 -1.37 16.99 7.36
C THR A 91 -0.84 18.32 6.80
N LEU A 92 0.44 18.40 6.42
CA LEU A 92 1.02 19.63 5.88
C LEU A 92 0.39 20.07 4.56
N THR A 93 -0.03 19.10 3.72
CA THR A 93 -0.73 19.38 2.47
C THR A 93 -2.22 19.70 2.65
N GLY A 94 -2.74 19.64 3.88
CA GLY A 94 -4.16 19.81 4.18
C GLY A 94 -5.04 18.63 3.76
N LEU A 95 -4.45 17.51 3.32
CA LEU A 95 -5.20 16.31 2.91
C LEU A 95 -5.87 15.62 4.10
N THR A 96 -5.23 15.62 5.26
CA THR A 96 -5.73 14.98 6.48
C THR A 96 -5.65 15.93 7.66
N ALA A 97 -6.56 15.79 8.61
CA ALA A 97 -6.42 16.44 9.91
C ALA A 97 -5.42 15.67 10.79
N PRO A 98 -4.82 16.28 11.83
CA PRO A 98 -3.93 15.58 12.76
C PRO A 98 -4.55 14.31 13.38
N GLU A 99 -5.85 14.35 13.65
CA GLU A 99 -6.67 13.29 14.22
C GLU A 99 -7.17 12.24 13.22
N THR A 100 -6.94 12.43 11.91
CA THR A 100 -7.34 11.45 10.90
C THR A 100 -6.68 10.10 11.20
N ASP A 101 -7.48 9.04 11.24
CA ASP A 101 -6.98 7.70 11.42
C ASP A 101 -6.28 7.21 10.14
N LEU A 102 -5.08 6.63 10.26
CA LEU A 102 -4.33 6.10 9.12
C LEU A 102 -4.16 4.60 9.31
N ILE A 103 -4.92 3.82 8.55
CA ILE A 103 -4.96 2.36 8.68
C ILE A 103 -4.05 1.76 7.61
N THR A 104 -3.03 1.02 8.04
CA THR A 104 -2.04 0.43 7.15
C THR A 104 -2.40 -1.02 6.86
N ILE A 105 -2.91 -1.31 5.67
CA ILE A 105 -3.62 -2.58 5.39
C ILE A 105 -2.75 -3.84 5.50
N ASP A 106 -1.43 -3.71 5.33
CA ASP A 106 -0.45 -4.79 5.23
C ASP A 106 0.36 -5.02 6.50
N ASN A 107 -0.05 -4.39 7.60
CA ASN A 107 0.50 -4.60 8.94
C ASN A 107 -0.60 -5.02 9.94
N PRO A 108 -1.16 -6.22 9.80
CA PRO A 108 -2.32 -6.63 10.59
C PRO A 108 -2.00 -6.70 12.09
N PRO A 109 -2.85 -6.12 12.97
CA PRO A 109 -2.75 -6.38 14.40
C PRO A 109 -2.97 -7.87 14.68
N ASP A 110 -2.20 -8.41 15.62
CA ASP A 110 -2.17 -9.84 15.93
C ASP A 110 -3.57 -10.42 16.20
N SER A 111 -3.98 -11.38 15.36
CA SER A 111 -5.06 -12.36 15.52
C SER A 111 -6.52 -11.86 15.55
N GLY A 112 -7.31 -12.27 14.56
CA GLY A 112 -8.79 -12.20 14.58
C GLY A 112 -9.46 -11.54 13.38
N LEU A 113 -8.68 -11.02 12.42
CA LEU A 113 -9.22 -10.23 11.32
C LEU A 113 -9.86 -11.11 10.24
N LYS A 114 -11.00 -10.64 9.73
CA LYS A 114 -11.72 -11.23 8.60
C LYS A 114 -10.83 -11.16 7.37
N GLN A 115 -10.73 -12.26 6.62
CA GLN A 115 -10.01 -12.23 5.34
C GLN A 115 -10.74 -11.30 4.37
N THR A 116 -9.98 -10.45 3.69
CA THR A 116 -10.49 -9.56 2.66
C THR A 116 -9.82 -9.90 1.32
N PRO A 117 -10.57 -9.97 0.22
CA PRO A 117 -9.97 -10.24 -1.08
C PRO A 117 -9.08 -9.06 -1.49
N LEU A 118 -7.86 -9.37 -1.93
CA LEU A 118 -6.90 -8.42 -2.50
C LEU A 118 -6.14 -9.11 -3.63
N PHE A 119 -6.01 -8.43 -4.77
CA PHE A 119 -5.51 -8.97 -6.03
C PHE A 119 -6.23 -10.28 -6.40
N GLY A 120 -7.55 -10.33 -6.19
CA GLY A 120 -8.41 -11.46 -6.56
C GLY A 120 -8.26 -12.74 -5.70
N TYR A 121 -7.51 -12.69 -4.59
CA TYR A 121 -7.44 -13.81 -3.63
C TYR A 121 -7.69 -13.32 -2.20
N GLU A 122 -8.22 -14.22 -1.36
CA GLU A 122 -8.37 -13.96 0.07
C GLU A 122 -7.02 -13.64 0.72
N SER A 123 -6.97 -12.53 1.42
CA SER A 123 -5.77 -12.01 2.06
C SER A 123 -6.03 -11.70 3.54
N SER A 124 -4.95 -11.66 4.32
CA SER A 124 -4.95 -11.17 5.69
C SER A 124 -4.81 -9.64 5.77
N ALA A 125 -5.00 -8.93 4.66
CA ALA A 125 -5.07 -7.47 4.69
C ALA A 125 -6.28 -7.03 5.51
N HIS A 126 -6.13 -5.96 6.28
CA HIS A 126 -7.15 -5.46 7.21
C HIS A 126 -7.52 -4.02 6.90
N GLY A 127 -8.58 -3.52 7.54
CA GLY A 127 -9.02 -2.13 7.38
C GLY A 127 -9.94 -1.93 6.18
N LEU A 128 -9.86 -2.79 5.16
CA LEU A 128 -10.84 -2.83 4.07
C LEU A 128 -12.25 -3.20 4.56
N ASP A 129 -12.36 -3.97 5.63
CA ASP A 129 -13.62 -4.31 6.29
C ASP A 129 -14.24 -3.11 7.03
N LEU A 130 -13.43 -2.10 7.39
CA LEU A 130 -13.89 -0.86 8.03
C LEU A 130 -14.44 0.16 7.04
N VAL A 131 -14.34 -0.11 5.73
CA VAL A 131 -14.81 0.79 4.66
C VAL A 131 -16.33 0.71 4.49
N ASP A 132 -16.94 -0.43 4.80
CA ASP A 132 -18.39 -0.65 4.63
C ASP A 132 -19.26 0.30 5.48
N GLU A 133 -18.66 0.94 6.50
CA GLU A 133 -19.33 1.89 7.40
C GLU A 133 -19.18 3.37 6.99
N LEU A 134 -18.44 3.66 5.91
CA LEU A 134 -18.10 5.02 5.50
C LEU A 134 -18.63 5.31 4.08
N GLU A 135 -19.30 6.45 3.90
CA GLU A 135 -19.75 6.91 2.57
C GLU A 135 -18.58 7.18 1.61
N GLN A 136 -17.41 7.56 2.15
CA GLN A 136 -16.23 7.93 1.40
C GLN A 136 -14.96 7.61 2.20
N THR A 137 -14.01 6.91 1.58
CA THR A 137 -12.70 6.58 2.17
C THR A 137 -11.60 7.08 1.26
N THR A 138 -10.56 7.69 1.84
CA THR A 138 -9.39 8.11 1.05
C THR A 138 -8.31 7.06 1.16
N VAL A 139 -7.78 6.61 0.03
CA VAL A 139 -6.57 5.80 -0.04
C VAL A 139 -5.40 6.72 -0.32
N VAL A 140 -4.32 6.62 0.45
CA VAL A 140 -3.16 7.50 0.34
C VAL A 140 -1.85 6.72 0.48
N ALA A 141 -0.79 7.22 -0.15
CA ALA A 141 0.57 6.72 -0.03
C ALA A 141 1.59 7.84 -0.26
N LEU A 142 2.76 7.70 0.36
CA LEU A 142 3.86 8.66 0.22
C LEU A 142 5.05 7.98 -0.44
N ILE A 143 5.24 8.27 -1.72
CA ILE A 143 6.19 7.59 -2.61
C ILE A 143 7.45 8.43 -2.77
N VAL A 144 8.63 7.80 -2.73
CA VAL A 144 9.88 8.48 -3.05
C VAL A 144 10.02 8.58 -4.56
N ARG A 145 10.17 9.80 -5.08
CA ARG A 145 10.37 10.01 -6.52
C ARG A 145 11.81 9.68 -6.93
N PRO A 146 12.05 9.36 -8.21
CA PRO A 146 13.40 9.23 -8.75
C PRO A 146 14.27 10.44 -8.41
N GLY A 147 15.52 10.18 -8.01
CA GLY A 147 16.45 11.21 -7.53
C GLY A 147 16.34 11.52 -6.03
N GLU A 148 15.37 10.94 -5.30
CA GLU A 148 15.32 10.92 -3.82
C GLU A 148 15.33 12.32 -3.16
N ASN A 149 14.90 13.33 -3.91
CA ASN A 149 14.88 14.75 -3.50
C ASN A 149 13.47 15.30 -3.29
N THR A 150 12.47 14.60 -3.81
CA THR A 150 11.06 14.94 -3.71
C THR A 150 10.25 13.69 -3.37
N LEU A 151 9.10 13.92 -2.77
CA LEU A 151 8.12 12.91 -2.41
C LEU A 151 6.86 13.15 -3.22
N GLN A 152 6.15 12.08 -3.54
CA GLN A 152 4.84 12.15 -4.16
C GLN A 152 3.80 11.67 -3.15
N LEU A 153 2.89 12.55 -2.76
CA LEU A 153 1.69 12.18 -2.03
C LEU A 153 0.63 11.80 -3.06
N THR A 154 0.28 10.52 -3.13
CA THR A 154 -0.63 9.98 -4.15
C THR A 154 -1.72 9.15 -3.52
N GLY A 155 -2.82 8.97 -4.24
CA GLY A 155 -4.00 8.35 -3.69
C GLY A 155 -5.22 8.55 -4.54
N ALA A 156 -6.35 8.08 -4.02
CA ALA A 156 -7.65 8.23 -4.62
C ALA A 156 -8.74 8.30 -3.55
N VAL A 157 -9.86 8.89 -3.92
CA VAL A 157 -11.11 8.72 -3.18
C VAL A 157 -11.78 7.45 -3.64
N ALA A 158 -12.23 6.68 -2.66
CA ALA A 158 -13.00 5.48 -2.87
C ALA A 158 -14.39 5.62 -2.25
N ASN A 159 -15.40 5.35 -3.07
CA ASN A 159 -16.79 5.26 -2.64
C ASN A 159 -17.12 3.77 -2.45
N GLY A 160 -16.94 3.28 -1.23
CA GLY A 160 -17.14 1.88 -0.87
C GLY A 160 -15.90 0.98 -1.03
N GLN A 161 -16.03 -0.24 -0.52
CA GLN A 161 -14.93 -1.18 -0.34
C GLN A 161 -14.22 -1.57 -1.65
N ASP A 162 -14.97 -1.80 -2.73
CA ASP A 162 -14.40 -2.24 -4.01
C ASP A 162 -13.50 -1.17 -4.65
N HIS A 163 -13.91 0.10 -4.59
CA HIS A 163 -13.09 1.20 -5.07
C HIS A 163 -11.83 1.40 -4.21
N ALA A 164 -11.96 1.24 -2.88
CA ALA A 164 -10.84 1.37 -1.95
C ALA A 164 -9.82 0.26 -2.20
N ARG A 165 -10.30 -0.97 -2.37
CA ARG A 165 -9.49 -2.12 -2.76
C ARG A 165 -8.78 -1.86 -4.09
N SER A 166 -9.49 -1.41 -5.13
CA SER A 166 -8.86 -1.13 -6.43
C SER A 166 -7.76 -0.08 -6.32
N ALA A 167 -8.03 1.03 -5.62
CA ALA A 167 -7.04 2.09 -5.44
C ALA A 167 -5.80 1.61 -4.67
N LEU A 168 -5.97 0.79 -3.63
CA LEU A 168 -4.87 0.16 -2.91
C LEU A 168 -4.07 -0.79 -3.80
N GLU A 169 -4.75 -1.63 -4.58
CA GLU A 169 -4.11 -2.55 -5.51
C GLU A 169 -3.30 -1.80 -6.58
N ASP A 170 -3.83 -0.69 -7.10
CA ASP A 170 -3.16 0.14 -8.09
C ASP A 170 -1.91 0.80 -7.51
N ILE A 171 -1.99 1.40 -6.31
CA ILE A 171 -0.83 1.99 -5.63
C ILE A 171 0.26 0.93 -5.38
N ILE A 172 -0.12 -0.23 -4.84
CA ILE A 172 0.83 -1.31 -4.56
C ILE A 172 1.45 -1.82 -5.86
N ARG A 173 0.68 -1.96 -6.94
CA ARG A 173 1.17 -2.44 -8.24
C ARG A 173 2.13 -1.45 -8.88
N ASP A 174 1.77 -0.16 -8.90
CA ASP A 174 2.53 0.90 -9.55
C ASP A 174 3.82 1.26 -8.80
N HIS A 175 3.88 0.95 -7.51
CA HIS A 175 5.02 1.24 -6.64
C HIS A 175 5.52 0.01 -5.87
N ILE A 176 5.39 -1.17 -6.49
CA ILE A 176 5.74 -2.47 -5.90
C ILE A 176 7.20 -2.53 -5.43
N GLU A 177 8.11 -1.81 -6.06
CA GLU A 177 9.51 -1.73 -5.68
C GLU A 177 9.74 -0.97 -4.36
N GLN A 178 8.81 -0.12 -3.94
CA GLN A 178 8.83 0.62 -2.69
C GLN A 178 7.89 0.05 -1.63
N TRP A 179 7.17 -1.02 -1.96
CA TRP A 179 6.28 -1.72 -1.04
C TRP A 179 7.06 -2.66 -0.12
N MET A 180 6.95 -2.47 1.20
CA MET A 180 7.72 -3.18 2.21
C MET A 180 6.78 -3.95 3.16
N PRO A 181 6.05 -4.96 2.67
CA PRO A 181 5.15 -5.72 3.52
C PRO A 181 5.94 -6.52 4.56
N GLU A 182 5.60 -6.36 5.83
CA GLU A 182 6.27 -7.06 6.95
C GLU A 182 5.79 -8.50 7.10
N HIS A 183 4.55 -8.77 6.68
CA HIS A 183 3.88 -10.05 6.84
C HIS A 183 3.47 -10.64 5.49
N ARG A 184 3.33 -11.96 5.48
CA ARG A 184 2.73 -12.66 4.34
C ARG A 184 1.23 -12.35 4.32
N LEU A 185 0.73 -11.80 3.21
CA LEU A 185 -0.69 -11.45 3.10
C LEU A 185 -1.57 -12.59 2.60
N TRP A 186 -1.02 -13.54 1.86
CA TRP A 186 -1.77 -14.67 1.29
C TRP A 186 -1.33 -16.00 1.88
N ALA A 187 -2.11 -17.07 1.70
CA ALA A 187 -1.73 -18.40 2.18
C ALA A 187 -0.42 -18.93 1.56
N GLY A 188 -0.08 -18.47 0.36
CA GLY A 188 1.14 -18.83 -0.37
C GLY A 188 1.36 -17.95 -1.61
N PRO A 189 2.40 -18.23 -2.41
CA PRO A 189 2.65 -17.52 -3.66
C PRO A 189 1.59 -17.83 -4.73
N ILE A 190 1.57 -17.02 -5.80
CA ILE A 190 0.52 -17.10 -6.82
C ILE A 190 0.35 -18.49 -7.43
N GLU A 191 1.44 -19.20 -7.72
CA GLU A 191 1.36 -20.53 -8.33
C GLU A 191 0.63 -21.56 -7.45
N GLN A 192 0.59 -21.35 -6.13
CA GLN A 192 -0.16 -22.20 -5.21
C GLN A 192 -1.62 -21.77 -5.12
N LEU A 193 -1.89 -20.46 -5.15
CA LEU A 193 -3.24 -19.91 -5.12
C LEU A 193 -4.03 -20.30 -6.39
N ASP A 194 -3.39 -20.24 -7.55
CA ASP A 194 -4.00 -20.62 -8.83
C ASP A 194 -4.36 -22.11 -8.88
N LEU A 195 -3.49 -22.97 -8.35
CA LEU A 195 -3.74 -24.41 -8.26
C LEU A 195 -4.93 -24.68 -7.34
N ALA A 196 -4.97 -24.06 -6.16
CA ALA A 196 -6.07 -24.20 -5.21
C ALA A 196 -7.41 -23.72 -5.80
N TRP A 197 -7.40 -22.58 -6.51
CA TRP A 197 -8.58 -22.04 -7.17
C TRP A 197 -9.10 -22.96 -8.28
N THR A 198 -8.19 -23.47 -9.13
CA THR A 198 -8.53 -24.41 -10.20
C THR A 198 -9.11 -25.72 -9.64
N GLN A 199 -8.56 -26.22 -8.52
CA GLN A 199 -9.06 -27.44 -7.89
C GLN A 199 -10.47 -27.24 -7.32
N HIS A 200 -10.71 -26.15 -6.58
CA HIS A 200 -12.03 -25.81 -6.06
C HIS A 200 -13.07 -25.60 -7.19
N ALA A 201 -12.64 -25.00 -8.31
CA ALA A 201 -13.47 -24.84 -9.48
C ALA A 201 -13.78 -26.17 -10.18
N ARG A 202 -12.95 -27.21 -10.06
CA ARG A 202 -13.27 -28.55 -10.59
C ARG A 202 -14.27 -29.28 -9.69
N ASP A 203 -14.04 -29.24 -8.38
CA ASP A 203 -14.85 -29.96 -7.39
C ASP A 203 -16.31 -29.44 -7.33
N ARG A 204 -16.57 -28.19 -7.77
CA ARG A 204 -17.93 -27.64 -7.87
C ARG A 204 -18.75 -28.15 -9.06
N TRP A 205 -18.11 -28.76 -10.06
CA TRP A 205 -18.76 -29.16 -11.32
C TRP A 205 -18.67 -30.67 -11.60
N SER A 206 -18.12 -31.43 -10.65
CA SER A 206 -18.14 -32.89 -10.58
C SER A 206 -19.27 -33.37 -9.67
#